data_AF-A0A1I7S7J5-F1
#
_entry.id   AF-A0A1I7S7J5-F1
#
_cell.length_a   1.000
_cell.length_b   1.000
_cell.length_c   1.000
_cell.angle_alpha   90.00
_cell.angle_beta   90.00
_cell.angle_gamma   90.00
#
_symmetry.space_group_name_H-M   'P 1'
#
loop_
_entity.id
_entity.type
_entity.pdbx_description
1 polymer ?
#
loop_
_entity_poly.entity_id
_entity_poly.type
_entity_poly.pdbx_seq_one_letter_code
_entity_poly.pdbx_strand_id
1 'polypeptide(L)'
;MFLFPQKALVRGVSLQIEPQKDKISIPMISIHLLSDFEILSDFLQRIFLLGWTKKSQFEEIWMSLFGVLCSTPIGNELQGEDVQQIVDQLSASTLAVEALTGMLTMSLLYPTPGDTVNSRFMIKTRQTRDSYLFLNSLNGRKAAISRTQVENSFNPAQIFSANLEKLAADGQKYALGQTSVFYLWSITGELEPTNKKPSGMPKSVSDYLIQASTDLDTVSSLKSLFENFFHWFENGYKTLPLPLLAASIKSIAILSDMFDDIQLYVRVYGYLKEVFVSFHLQNHPAQGLLNYCLLKFAAIVDLERLDSDPNEARKIVDSMIADAQEEEDTFVLDCTLHGLLYLLQSVIVDEFQQQLKGVGEKVLGKLEKIHSNYDLIHEDELETMEHHKLLWTLIFRVFEQFGRGDSEFDQRFLKLTKTVLMDPRVPTWQKNIVSNGIQGLVCHSASFTEAFRDCAVELFDTYQLRPNHLSMALSVYFTCVYRSIQDNRRFSQQEMDQFRQEFQKILNLFSYYTLKSEIQRFLPPIAEFFLIFFTRNELFDTIFALISMDEKSETIGDYDRCLYHLLHYALQRSAKEKPKETLDFVRFFLLEKVQNVKSRRISRHLKALIMVSVAFSKEARLL
;
A
#
# COMPACT_ATOMS: atom_id res chain seq x y z
N MET A 1 -10.87 33.59 14.17
CA MET A 1 -10.35 33.67 15.56
C MET A 1 -9.29 32.62 15.82
N PHE A 2 -9.58 31.33 15.61
CA PHE A 2 -8.66 30.24 15.95
C PHE A 2 -7.31 30.24 15.19
N LEU A 3 -7.25 30.85 14.00
CA LEU A 3 -6.02 31.01 13.22
C LEU A 3 -5.12 32.16 13.69
N PHE A 4 -5.60 33.08 14.53
CA PHE A 4 -4.76 34.21 14.97
C PHE A 4 -3.70 33.71 15.97
N PRO A 5 -2.40 34.00 15.77
CA PRO A 5 -1.34 33.55 16.67
C PRO A 5 -1.50 34.13 18.07
N GLN A 6 -1.49 33.28 19.09
CA GLN A 6 -1.50 33.71 20.48
C GLN A 6 -0.22 34.48 20.84
N LYS A 7 0.92 34.10 20.26
CA LYS A 7 2.18 34.82 20.47
C LYS A 7 2.12 36.26 19.98
N ALA A 8 1.37 36.55 18.91
CA ALA A 8 1.15 37.92 18.45
C ALA A 8 0.34 38.75 19.48
N LEU A 9 -0.63 38.13 20.15
CA LEU A 9 -1.40 38.78 21.23
C LEU A 9 -0.52 39.11 22.44
N VAL A 10 0.36 38.18 22.82
CA VAL A 10 1.29 38.37 23.94
C VAL A 10 2.25 39.54 23.67
N ARG A 11 2.61 39.78 22.40
CA ARG A 11 3.45 40.91 21.98
C ARG A 11 2.69 42.23 21.78
N GLY A 12 1.42 42.31 22.19
CA GLY A 12 0.64 43.55 22.23
C GLY A 12 -0.06 43.90 20.91
N VAL A 13 -0.17 42.99 19.95
CA VAL A 13 -0.93 43.21 18.72
C VAL A 13 -2.44 43.18 19.04
N SER A 14 -3.14 44.29 18.80
CA SER A 14 -4.58 44.38 19.01
C SER A 14 -5.36 43.66 17.91
N LEU A 15 -6.27 42.76 18.29
CA LEU A 15 -7.23 42.15 17.37
C LEU A 15 -8.23 43.20 16.87
N GLN A 16 -8.16 43.52 15.58
CA GLN A 16 -9.23 44.27 14.92
C GLN A 16 -10.37 43.30 14.61
N ILE A 17 -11.55 43.55 15.18
CA ILE A 17 -12.73 42.71 14.98
C ILE A 17 -13.70 43.49 14.10
N GLU A 18 -14.03 42.94 12.93
CA GLU A 18 -15.03 43.50 12.04
C GLU A 18 -16.35 42.73 12.22
N PRO A 19 -17.39 43.35 12.82
CA PRO A 19 -18.69 42.71 12.93
C PRO A 19 -19.41 42.73 11.59
N GLN A 20 -19.62 41.55 10.99
CA GLN A 20 -20.59 41.36 9.91
C GLN A 20 -21.93 40.88 10.48
N LYS A 21 -23.03 41.12 9.74
CA LYS A 21 -24.42 40.97 10.21
C LYS A 21 -24.72 39.67 10.97
N ASP A 22 -24.05 38.55 10.66
CA ASP A 22 -24.18 37.26 11.35
C ASP A 22 -22.84 36.58 11.69
N LYS A 23 -21.69 37.26 11.50
CA LYS A 23 -20.35 36.66 11.67
C LYS A 23 -19.32 37.67 12.19
N ILE A 24 -18.40 37.16 13.00
CA ILE A 24 -17.20 37.90 13.43
C ILE A 24 -16.11 37.61 12.39
N SER A 25 -15.74 38.59 11.57
CA SER A 25 -14.56 38.50 10.70
C SER A 25 -13.35 39.11 11.41
N ILE A 26 -12.26 38.37 11.43
CA ILE A 26 -10.97 38.83 11.94
C ILE A 26 -10.04 38.85 10.73
N PRO A 27 -9.44 40.01 10.39
CA PRO A 27 -8.51 40.10 9.28
C PRO A 27 -7.29 39.22 9.54
N MET A 28 -6.69 38.75 8.46
CA MET A 28 -5.44 37.99 8.52
C MET A 28 -4.30 38.85 9.10
N ILE A 29 -3.37 38.18 9.77
CA ILE A 29 -2.20 38.83 10.36
C ILE A 29 -1.33 39.47 9.26
N SER A 30 -0.78 40.65 9.54
CA SER A 30 0.11 41.36 8.61
C SER A 30 1.37 40.55 8.31
N ILE A 31 1.82 40.59 7.05
CA ILE A 31 3.04 39.94 6.57
C ILE A 31 4.26 40.35 7.39
N HIS A 32 4.36 41.62 7.81
CA HIS A 32 5.50 42.12 8.60
C HIS A 32 5.62 41.44 9.97
N LEU A 33 4.51 40.99 10.55
CA LEU A 33 4.52 40.25 11.82
C LEU A 33 4.83 38.76 11.61
N LEU A 34 4.59 38.24 10.40
CA LEU A 34 4.92 36.87 10.02
C LEU A 34 6.40 36.67 9.66
N SER A 35 7.16 37.76 9.48
CA SER A 35 8.62 37.69 9.36
C SER A 35 9.30 37.22 10.65
N ASP A 36 8.62 37.30 11.81
CA ASP A 36 9.13 36.76 13.06
C ASP A 36 8.87 35.25 13.15
N PHE A 37 9.95 34.49 13.36
CA PHE A 37 9.93 33.04 13.45
C PHE A 37 8.92 32.51 14.49
N GLU A 38 8.83 33.12 15.67
CA GLU A 38 7.97 32.61 16.73
C GLU A 38 6.49 32.76 16.40
N ILE A 39 6.13 33.92 15.83
CA ILE A 39 4.77 34.24 15.42
C ILE A 39 4.37 33.35 14.25
N LEU A 40 5.27 33.19 13.27
CA LEU A 40 5.06 32.30 12.12
C LEU A 40 4.87 30.85 12.58
N SER A 41 5.70 30.35 13.50
CA SER A 41 5.58 28.98 14.01
C SER A 41 4.22 28.72 14.68
N ASP A 42 3.74 29.62 15.54
CA ASP A 42 2.41 29.50 16.18
C ASP A 42 1.27 29.62 15.15
N PHE A 43 1.43 30.50 14.15
CA PHE A 43 0.50 30.62 13.04
C PHE A 43 0.36 29.31 12.26
N LEU A 44 1.49 28.68 11.91
CA LEU A 44 1.53 27.46 11.13
C LEU A 44 1.00 26.25 11.87
N GLN A 45 1.31 26.11 13.16
CA GLN A 45 0.76 25.03 13.98
C GLN A 45 -0.78 25.04 13.95
N ARG A 46 -1.38 26.24 13.98
CA ARG A 46 -2.85 26.40 13.91
C ARG A 46 -3.40 26.05 12.53
N ILE A 47 -2.71 26.47 11.48
CA ILE A 47 -3.09 26.12 10.10
C ILE A 47 -3.05 24.61 9.89
N PHE A 48 -1.98 23.93 10.32
CA PHE A 48 -1.86 22.48 10.13
C PHE A 48 -2.78 21.66 11.03
N LEU A 49 -3.17 22.19 12.19
CA LEU A 49 -4.15 21.54 13.05
C LEU A 49 -5.58 21.68 12.52
N LEU A 50 -5.97 22.90 12.12
CA LEU A 50 -7.36 23.23 11.77
C LEU A 50 -7.65 23.10 10.27
N GLY A 51 -6.62 23.19 9.45
CA GLY A 51 -6.75 23.27 8.01
C GLY A 51 -7.41 24.58 7.54
N TRP A 52 -8.03 24.52 6.36
CA TRP A 52 -8.76 25.64 5.76
C TRP A 52 -10.09 25.15 5.18
N THR A 53 -11.08 26.04 5.15
CA THR A 53 -12.48 25.68 4.82
C THR A 53 -12.97 26.29 3.52
N LYS A 54 -12.34 27.39 3.08
CA LYS A 54 -12.74 28.15 1.89
C LYS A 54 -11.54 28.42 1.00
N LYS A 55 -11.77 28.51 -0.30
CA LYS A 55 -10.78 28.94 -1.28
C LYS A 55 -10.14 30.30 -0.95
N SER A 56 -10.95 31.30 -0.59
CA SER A 56 -10.43 32.62 -0.23
C SER A 56 -9.46 32.57 0.96
N GLN A 57 -9.75 31.70 1.93
CA GLN A 57 -8.89 31.48 3.09
C GLN A 57 -7.56 30.83 2.70
N PHE A 58 -7.60 29.86 1.76
CA PHE A 58 -6.38 29.29 1.19
C PHE A 58 -5.53 30.35 0.49
N GLU A 59 -6.13 31.17 -0.39
CA GLU A 59 -5.43 32.21 -1.15
C GLU A 59 -4.82 33.29 -0.23
N GLU A 60 -5.55 33.72 0.81
CA GLU A 60 -5.05 34.69 1.79
C GLU A 60 -3.86 34.14 2.60
N ILE A 61 -3.94 32.88 3.07
CA ILE A 61 -2.83 32.22 3.77
C ILE A 61 -1.64 32.06 2.82
N TRP A 62 -1.89 31.60 1.60
CA TRP A 62 -0.88 31.39 0.56
C TRP A 62 -0.09 32.67 0.29
N MET A 63 -0.78 33.77 -0.03
CA MET A 63 -0.14 35.05 -0.33
C MET A 63 0.65 35.61 0.85
N SER A 64 0.17 35.39 2.09
CA SER A 64 0.87 35.83 3.29
C SER A 64 2.20 35.08 3.48
N LEU A 65 2.19 33.75 3.32
CA LEU A 65 3.38 32.91 3.41
C LEU A 65 4.35 33.15 2.24
N PHE A 66 3.82 33.32 1.04
CA PHE A 66 4.61 33.64 -0.14
C PHE A 66 5.29 35.02 -0.01
N GLY A 67 4.63 36.00 0.60
CA GLY A 67 5.25 37.30 0.91
C GLY A 67 6.46 37.20 1.85
N VAL A 68 6.40 36.31 2.85
CA VAL A 68 7.57 36.00 3.70
C VAL A 68 8.68 35.37 2.86
N LEU A 69 8.34 34.42 1.99
CA LEU A 69 9.29 33.75 1.11
C LEU A 69 9.99 34.70 0.12
N CYS A 70 9.26 35.66 -0.46
CA CYS A 70 9.84 36.66 -1.37
C CYS A 70 10.82 37.62 -0.68
N SER A 71 10.82 37.68 0.65
CA SER A 71 11.73 38.50 1.45
C SER A 71 13.02 37.75 1.83
N THR A 72 13.29 36.59 1.21
CA THR A 72 14.47 35.78 1.50
C THR A 72 15.74 36.50 1.03
N PRO A 73 16.75 36.73 1.91
CA PRO A 73 18.01 37.35 1.51
C PRO A 73 18.83 36.39 0.66
N ILE A 74 19.37 36.86 -0.47
CA ILE A 74 20.15 36.04 -1.42
C ILE A 74 21.48 36.70 -1.80
N GLY A 75 22.53 35.90 -1.97
CA GLY A 75 23.80 36.34 -2.54
C GLY A 75 24.50 37.40 -1.68
N ASN A 76 24.69 38.59 -2.24
CA ASN A 76 25.41 39.69 -1.57
C ASN A 76 24.68 40.21 -0.32
N GLU A 77 23.37 40.01 -0.23
CA GLU A 77 22.55 40.42 0.94
C GLU A 77 22.89 39.59 2.19
N LEU A 78 23.45 38.39 2.02
CA LEU A 78 23.92 37.54 3.11
C LEU A 78 25.18 38.07 3.79
N GLN A 79 25.88 39.04 3.17
CA GLN A 79 27.09 39.66 3.71
C GLN A 79 26.81 40.96 4.49
N GLY A 80 25.54 41.25 4.79
CA GLY A 80 25.14 42.44 5.55
C GLY A 80 25.66 42.47 6.99
N GLU A 81 25.69 43.67 7.58
CA GLU A 81 26.22 43.91 8.94
C GLU A 81 25.35 43.27 10.04
N ASP A 82 24.04 43.16 9.84
CA ASP A 82 23.07 42.61 10.81
C ASP A 82 22.85 41.10 10.64
N VAL A 83 23.89 40.32 10.95
CA VAL A 83 23.90 38.85 10.83
C VAL A 83 22.71 38.19 11.54
N GLN A 84 22.33 38.68 12.72
CA GLN A 84 21.23 38.09 13.49
C GLN A 84 19.88 38.23 12.78
N GLN A 85 19.61 39.39 12.17
CA GLN A 85 18.36 39.64 11.46
C GLN A 85 18.28 38.79 10.18
N ILE A 86 19.41 38.61 9.49
CA ILE A 86 19.52 37.73 8.32
C ILE A 86 19.22 36.28 8.71
N VAL A 87 19.78 35.80 9.83
CA VAL A 87 19.52 34.44 10.33
C VAL A 87 18.05 34.24 10.67
N ASP A 88 17.43 35.20 11.36
CA ASP A 88 16.01 35.12 11.72
C ASP A 88 15.13 35.11 10.46
N GLN A 89 15.43 35.94 9.46
CA GLN A 89 14.74 35.95 8.16
C GLN A 89 14.90 34.64 7.40
N LEU A 90 16.11 34.07 7.34
CA LEU A 90 16.37 32.78 6.70
C LEU A 90 15.63 31.64 7.38
N SER A 91 15.54 31.67 8.71
CA SER A 91 14.75 30.69 9.48
C SER A 91 13.26 30.79 9.16
N ALA A 92 12.74 32.02 9.04
CA ALA A 92 11.35 32.27 8.64
C ALA A 92 11.09 31.83 7.20
N SER A 93 12.01 32.08 6.27
CA SER A 93 11.93 31.61 4.88
C SER A 93 11.95 30.09 4.78
N THR A 94 12.82 29.42 5.55
CA THR A 94 12.89 27.95 5.59
C THR A 94 11.56 27.36 6.08
N LEU A 95 10.99 27.95 7.14
CA LEU A 95 9.70 27.56 7.67
C LEU A 95 8.54 27.89 6.71
N ALA A 96 8.63 28.99 5.96
CA ALA A 96 7.67 29.35 4.94
C ALA A 96 7.68 28.36 3.76
N VAL A 97 8.85 27.85 3.35
CA VAL A 97 8.94 26.77 2.35
C VAL A 97 8.17 25.54 2.84
N GLU A 98 8.44 25.06 4.05
CA GLU A 98 7.74 23.90 4.61
C GLU A 98 6.23 24.14 4.74
N ALA A 99 5.85 25.37 5.11
CA ALA A 99 4.45 25.77 5.20
C ALA A 99 3.72 25.72 3.86
N LEU A 100 4.34 26.27 2.81
CA LEU A 100 3.79 26.29 1.45
C LEU A 100 3.68 24.87 0.89
N THR A 101 4.68 24.02 1.12
CA THR A 101 4.62 22.58 0.82
C THR A 101 3.44 21.91 1.54
N GLY A 102 3.27 22.18 2.83
CA GLY A 102 2.17 21.66 3.62
C GLY A 102 0.79 22.14 3.15
N MET A 103 0.67 23.40 2.75
CA MET A 103 -0.57 23.97 2.21
C MET A 103 -0.97 23.32 0.89
N LEU A 104 -0.01 23.13 -0.03
CA LEU A 104 -0.25 22.43 -1.28
C LEU A 104 -0.58 20.96 -1.06
N THR A 105 0.12 20.26 -0.16
CA THR A 105 -0.24 18.87 0.16
C THR A 105 -1.63 18.76 0.77
N MET A 106 -2.06 19.66 1.67
CA MET A 106 -3.43 19.65 2.20
C MET A 106 -4.51 19.80 1.12
N SER A 107 -4.20 20.36 -0.05
CA SER A 107 -5.12 20.37 -1.19
C SER A 107 -5.39 18.98 -1.78
N LEU A 108 -4.52 18.00 -1.49
CA LEU A 108 -4.64 16.59 -1.92
C LEU A 108 -5.49 15.73 -0.98
N LEU A 109 -6.05 16.31 0.09
CA LEU A 109 -6.90 15.61 1.06
C LEU A 109 -8.27 15.26 0.46
N TYR A 110 -8.74 14.03 0.71
CA TYR A 110 -10.04 13.51 0.26
C TYR A 110 -10.90 13.06 1.46
N PRO A 111 -12.22 13.38 1.52
CA PRO A 111 -13.06 13.91 0.45
C PRO A 111 -13.09 15.43 0.31
N THR A 112 -12.65 16.19 1.30
CA THR A 112 -12.64 17.66 1.27
C THR A 112 -11.23 18.21 1.42
N PRO A 113 -10.73 19.03 0.48
CA PRO A 113 -9.38 19.56 0.55
C PRO A 113 -9.28 20.57 1.70
N GLY A 114 -8.13 20.58 2.38
CA GLY A 114 -7.91 21.43 3.54
C GLY A 114 -8.54 20.94 4.85
N ASP A 115 -9.38 19.90 4.88
CA ASP A 115 -9.94 19.35 6.13
C ASP A 115 -9.05 18.24 6.69
N THR A 116 -8.25 18.56 7.71
CA THR A 116 -7.33 17.62 8.35
C THR A 116 -8.01 16.58 9.25
N VAL A 117 -9.27 16.81 9.65
CA VAL A 117 -9.99 15.96 10.61
C VAL A 117 -10.70 14.81 9.91
N ASN A 118 -11.50 15.13 8.88
CA ASN A 118 -12.33 14.13 8.20
C ASN A 118 -11.71 13.57 6.92
N SER A 119 -10.76 14.29 6.32
CA SER A 119 -10.13 13.84 5.09
C SER A 119 -8.81 13.10 5.33
N ARG A 120 -8.43 12.28 4.36
CA ARG A 120 -7.19 11.49 4.34
C ARG A 120 -6.51 11.62 2.99
N PHE A 121 -5.18 11.44 2.98
CA PHE A 121 -4.40 11.34 1.77
C PHE A 121 -4.68 10.04 1.04
N MET A 122 -4.94 10.14 -0.25
CA MET A 122 -5.22 9.01 -1.11
C MET A 122 -3.93 8.46 -1.70
N ILE A 123 -3.58 7.23 -1.33
CA ILE A 123 -2.44 6.52 -1.92
C ILE A 123 -2.80 6.07 -3.34
N LYS A 124 -2.03 6.51 -4.33
CA LYS A 124 -2.07 5.96 -5.69
C LYS A 124 -1.16 4.76 -5.75
N THR A 125 -1.77 3.59 -5.87
CA THR A 125 -1.08 2.33 -5.75
C THR A 125 -0.08 2.10 -6.87
N ARG A 126 1.02 1.43 -6.54
CA ARG A 126 2.08 1.02 -7.47
C ARG A 126 1.62 -0.09 -8.41
N GLN A 127 0.79 -1.00 -7.89
CA GLN A 127 0.14 -2.04 -8.68
C GLN A 127 -1.19 -1.51 -9.22
N THR A 128 -1.44 -1.78 -10.48
CA THR A 128 -2.76 -1.65 -11.10
C THR A 128 -3.39 -3.04 -11.22
N ARG A 129 -4.70 -3.09 -11.48
CA ARG A 129 -5.39 -4.35 -11.74
C ARG A 129 -4.78 -5.11 -12.93
N ASP A 130 -4.23 -4.38 -13.90
CA ASP A 130 -3.58 -4.94 -15.07
C ASP A 130 -2.14 -5.41 -14.79
N SER A 131 -1.53 -5.03 -13.65
CA SER A 131 -0.26 -5.58 -13.18
C SER A 131 -0.34 -7.10 -12.94
N TYR A 132 -1.54 -7.62 -12.66
CA TYR A 132 -1.77 -9.05 -12.46
C TYR A 132 -2.76 -9.59 -13.47
N LEU A 133 -2.27 -10.07 -14.61
CA LEU A 133 -3.08 -10.75 -15.63
C LEU A 133 -3.92 -11.89 -15.05
N PHE A 134 -3.41 -12.56 -14.01
CA PHE A 134 -4.12 -13.58 -13.25
C PHE A 134 -5.46 -13.07 -12.68
N LEU A 135 -5.49 -11.88 -12.08
CA LEU A 135 -6.69 -11.33 -11.43
C LEU A 135 -7.82 -10.98 -12.41
N ASN A 136 -7.50 -10.84 -13.70
CA ASN A 136 -8.49 -10.63 -14.74
C ASN A 136 -9.24 -11.93 -15.11
N SER A 137 -8.68 -13.09 -14.79
CA SER A 137 -9.29 -14.41 -15.02
C SER A 137 -10.43 -14.70 -14.03
N LEU A 138 -11.23 -15.73 -14.34
CA LEU A 138 -12.29 -16.19 -13.44
C LEU A 138 -11.72 -16.72 -12.12
N ASN A 139 -10.61 -17.46 -12.16
CA ASN A 139 -9.96 -17.99 -10.96
C ASN A 139 -9.28 -16.90 -10.13
N GLY A 140 -8.70 -15.89 -10.76
CA GLY A 140 -8.13 -14.74 -10.05
C GLY A 140 -9.19 -13.90 -9.32
N ARG A 141 -10.38 -13.73 -9.92
CA ARG A 141 -11.52 -13.10 -9.23
C ARG A 141 -11.98 -13.92 -8.02
N LYS A 142 -12.01 -15.24 -8.14
CA LYS A 142 -12.34 -16.14 -7.02
C LYS A 142 -11.30 -16.07 -5.91
N ALA A 143 -10.02 -16.00 -6.25
CA ALA A 143 -8.94 -15.78 -5.28
C ALA A 143 -9.11 -14.46 -4.52
N ALA A 144 -9.43 -13.37 -5.23
CA ALA A 144 -9.68 -12.06 -4.62
C ALA A 144 -10.89 -12.06 -3.68
N ILE A 145 -12.01 -12.67 -4.09
CA ILE A 145 -13.20 -12.80 -3.24
C ILE A 145 -12.87 -13.63 -2.01
N SER A 146 -12.18 -14.75 -2.19
CA SER A 146 -11.81 -15.64 -1.08
C SER A 146 -10.93 -14.91 -0.07
N ARG A 147 -9.90 -14.20 -0.54
CA ARG A 147 -9.05 -13.36 0.30
C ARG A 147 -9.85 -12.30 1.06
N THR A 148 -10.77 -11.59 0.40
CA THR A 148 -11.56 -10.55 1.09
C THR A 148 -12.44 -11.09 2.21
N GLN A 149 -12.95 -12.31 2.04
CA GLN A 149 -13.77 -12.98 3.04
C GLN A 149 -12.91 -13.42 4.22
N VAL A 150 -11.73 -13.98 3.95
CA VAL A 150 -10.77 -14.43 4.97
C VAL A 150 -10.17 -13.25 5.76
N GLU A 151 -9.83 -12.15 5.10
CA GLU A 151 -9.17 -10.98 5.70
C GLU A 151 -10.18 -9.91 6.19
N ASN A 152 -11.49 -10.11 5.98
CA ASN A 152 -12.56 -9.18 6.33
C ASN A 152 -12.39 -7.77 5.73
N SER A 153 -11.96 -7.73 4.47
CA SER A 153 -11.68 -6.50 3.71
C SER A 153 -12.89 -6.08 2.86
N PHE A 154 -13.07 -4.77 2.68
CA PHE A 154 -14.28 -4.22 2.04
C PHE A 154 -14.30 -4.33 0.50
N ASN A 155 -13.14 -4.42 -0.17
CA ASN A 155 -13.09 -4.34 -1.64
C ASN A 155 -12.20 -5.43 -2.29
N PRO A 156 -12.78 -6.38 -3.05
CA PRO A 156 -12.02 -7.41 -3.77
C PRO A 156 -11.15 -6.88 -4.90
N ALA A 157 -11.50 -5.75 -5.51
CA ALA A 157 -10.73 -5.22 -6.63
C ALA A 157 -9.41 -4.58 -6.19
N GLN A 158 -9.29 -4.15 -4.93
CA GLN A 158 -8.15 -3.40 -4.41
C GLN A 158 -7.28 -4.17 -3.43
N ILE A 159 -7.67 -5.39 -3.05
CA ILE A 159 -6.98 -6.15 -2.01
C ILE A 159 -5.54 -6.53 -2.39
N PHE A 160 -5.30 -6.76 -3.68
CA PHE A 160 -3.97 -7.05 -4.23
C PHE A 160 -3.23 -5.81 -4.71
N SER A 161 -3.85 -4.62 -4.73
CA SER A 161 -3.20 -3.41 -5.23
C SER A 161 -2.54 -2.59 -4.13
N ALA A 162 -2.74 -2.91 -2.85
CA ALA A 162 -2.20 -2.13 -1.75
C ALA A 162 -0.66 -2.15 -1.73
N ASN A 163 -0.05 -0.97 -1.59
CA ASN A 163 1.39 -0.81 -1.41
C ASN A 163 1.84 -1.46 -0.09
N LEU A 164 2.79 -2.40 -0.16
CA LEU A 164 3.25 -3.17 1.02
C LEU A 164 3.84 -2.26 2.09
N GLU A 165 4.54 -1.20 1.69
CA GLU A 165 5.16 -0.22 2.58
C GLU A 165 4.13 0.67 3.29
N LYS A 166 2.90 0.74 2.77
CA LYS A 166 1.79 1.53 3.34
C LYS A 166 0.69 0.67 3.96
N LEU A 167 0.94 -0.62 4.19
CA LEU A 167 -0.01 -1.47 4.91
C LEU A 167 -0.26 -0.93 6.32
N ALA A 168 -1.53 -0.77 6.68
CA ALA A 168 -2.01 -0.14 7.91
C ALA A 168 -1.71 1.38 8.06
N ALA A 169 -1.43 2.08 6.96
CA ALA A 169 -1.36 3.55 7.00
C ALA A 169 -2.77 4.16 7.06
N ASP A 170 -3.01 5.03 8.05
CA ASP A 170 -4.30 5.71 8.24
C ASP A 170 -4.55 6.85 7.23
N GLY A 171 -3.58 7.16 6.38
CA GLY A 171 -3.66 8.25 5.39
C GLY A 171 -3.65 9.65 6.03
N GLN A 172 -3.24 9.80 7.29
CA GLN A 172 -3.20 11.10 7.97
C GLN A 172 -1.99 11.96 7.58
N LYS A 173 -0.88 11.34 7.18
CA LYS A 173 0.35 12.03 6.80
C LYS A 173 0.68 11.78 5.33
N TYR A 174 1.13 12.84 4.65
CA TYR A 174 1.76 12.70 3.35
C TYR A 174 3.16 12.13 3.54
N ALA A 175 3.55 11.18 2.69
CA ALA A 175 4.81 10.44 2.84
C ALA A 175 5.40 10.12 1.47
N LEU A 176 6.64 9.63 1.42
CA LEU A 176 7.23 9.16 0.17
C LEU A 176 6.46 7.95 -0.39
N GLY A 177 6.36 7.85 -1.72
CA GLY A 177 5.64 6.77 -2.39
C GLY A 177 4.10 6.87 -2.34
N GLN A 178 3.54 8.09 -2.20
CA GLN A 178 2.09 8.33 -2.30
C GLN A 178 1.57 8.16 -3.72
N THR A 179 2.41 8.46 -4.72
CA THR A 179 2.10 8.26 -6.14
C THR A 179 2.89 7.12 -6.75
N SER A 180 2.36 6.53 -7.82
CA SER A 180 3.08 5.56 -8.65
C SER A 180 3.54 6.18 -9.96
N VAL A 181 4.60 5.63 -10.58
CA VAL A 181 5.06 6.05 -11.92
C VAL A 181 3.90 6.05 -12.92
N PHE A 182 3.09 4.98 -12.92
CA PHE A 182 1.93 4.85 -13.81
C PHE A 182 0.91 5.99 -13.64
N TYR A 183 0.65 6.42 -12.41
CA TYR A 183 -0.22 7.57 -12.17
C TYR A 183 0.40 8.87 -12.71
N LEU A 184 1.70 9.08 -12.52
CA LEU A 184 2.39 10.26 -13.01
C LEU A 184 2.39 10.31 -14.53
N TRP A 185 2.67 9.20 -15.22
CA TRP A 185 2.53 9.13 -16.69
C TRP A 185 1.10 9.38 -17.17
N SER A 186 0.09 9.05 -16.37
CA SER A 186 -1.31 9.33 -16.72
C SER A 186 -1.66 10.81 -16.62
N ILE A 187 -1.00 11.56 -15.73
CA ILE A 187 -1.19 13.01 -15.60
C ILE A 187 -0.37 13.75 -16.65
N THR A 188 0.89 13.36 -16.86
CA THR A 188 1.79 14.02 -17.81
C THR A 188 1.46 13.72 -19.28
N GLY A 189 0.53 12.79 -19.53
CA GLY A 189 0.10 12.43 -20.89
C GLY A 189 1.07 11.53 -21.65
N GLU A 190 2.04 10.92 -20.97
CA GLU A 190 3.01 9.98 -21.57
C GLU A 190 2.40 8.59 -21.84
N LEU A 191 1.31 8.23 -21.15
CA LEU A 191 0.55 7.03 -21.51
C LEU A 191 -0.28 7.31 -22.77
N GLU A 192 0.03 6.62 -23.87
CA GLU A 192 -0.86 6.61 -25.04
C GLU A 192 -2.30 6.28 -24.60
N PRO A 193 -3.32 6.99 -25.10
CA PRO A 193 -4.72 6.69 -24.81
C PRO A 193 -5.12 5.39 -25.52
N THR A 194 -4.59 4.26 -25.06
CA THR A 194 -5.19 2.97 -25.33
C THR A 194 -6.63 3.04 -24.80
N ASN A 195 -7.59 2.60 -25.60
CA ASN A 195 -9.04 2.78 -25.45
C ASN A 195 -9.67 2.12 -24.20
N LYS A 196 -8.92 1.98 -23.10
CA LYS A 196 -9.39 1.52 -21.81
C LYS A 196 -8.81 2.44 -20.75
N LYS A 197 -9.56 3.50 -20.41
CA LYS A 197 -9.42 4.20 -19.13
C LYS A 197 -9.23 3.14 -18.03
N PRO A 198 -8.24 3.26 -17.14
CA PRO A 198 -8.00 2.26 -16.09
C PRO A 198 -9.27 2.08 -15.26
N SER A 199 -9.96 0.97 -15.50
CA SER A 199 -11.21 0.62 -14.84
C SER A 199 -10.89 0.15 -13.42
N GLY A 200 -10.70 1.10 -12.50
CA GLY A 200 -10.31 0.80 -11.12
C GLY A 200 -10.39 1.97 -10.14
N MET A 201 -10.35 3.23 -10.61
CA MET A 201 -10.82 4.33 -9.76
C MET A 201 -12.35 4.40 -9.85
N PRO A 202 -13.07 4.55 -8.72
CA PRO A 202 -14.48 4.91 -8.78
C PRO A 202 -14.59 6.12 -9.70
N LYS A 203 -15.47 6.08 -10.72
CA LYS A 203 -15.68 7.20 -11.66
C LYS A 203 -15.88 8.53 -10.91
N SER A 204 -16.49 8.46 -9.73
CA SER A 204 -16.68 9.58 -8.80
C SER A 204 -15.40 10.22 -8.23
N VAL A 205 -14.25 9.52 -8.16
CA VAL A 205 -13.03 10.01 -7.48
C VAL A 205 -12.03 10.62 -8.47
N SER A 206 -11.91 10.05 -9.68
CA SER A 206 -11.11 10.66 -10.75
C SER A 206 -11.74 11.97 -11.23
N ASP A 207 -13.06 11.98 -11.44
CA ASP A 207 -13.79 13.18 -11.81
C ASP A 207 -13.74 14.22 -10.66
N TYR A 208 -13.77 13.79 -9.40
CA TYR A 208 -13.63 14.69 -8.24
C TYR A 208 -12.23 15.27 -8.08
N LEU A 209 -11.15 14.50 -8.26
CA LEU A 209 -9.79 15.05 -8.13
C LEU A 209 -9.47 16.03 -9.25
N ILE A 210 -9.95 15.75 -10.46
CA ILE A 210 -9.91 16.69 -11.57
C ILE A 210 -10.77 17.92 -11.21
N GLN A 211 -11.97 17.75 -10.66
CA GLN A 211 -12.83 18.86 -10.23
C GLN A 211 -12.26 19.68 -9.05
N ALA A 212 -11.60 19.05 -8.08
CA ALA A 212 -10.98 19.70 -6.93
C ALA A 212 -9.76 20.53 -7.37
N SER A 213 -9.01 20.03 -8.36
CA SER A 213 -7.97 20.81 -9.04
C SER A 213 -8.50 21.92 -9.95
N THR A 214 -9.78 21.87 -10.36
CA THR A 214 -10.40 22.96 -11.14
C THR A 214 -10.99 24.07 -10.28
N ASP A 215 -11.37 23.78 -9.03
CA ASP A 215 -11.92 24.80 -8.12
C ASP A 215 -10.83 25.61 -7.41
N LEU A 216 -9.67 25.02 -7.11
CA LEU A 216 -8.51 25.69 -6.50
C LEU A 216 -7.38 25.81 -7.53
N ASP A 217 -6.80 27.01 -7.68
CA ASP A 217 -5.67 27.21 -8.61
C ASP A 217 -4.33 26.76 -7.96
N THR A 218 -4.24 25.46 -7.69
CA THR A 218 -3.04 24.85 -7.13
C THR A 218 -1.90 24.81 -8.15
N VAL A 219 -2.19 24.82 -9.44
CA VAL A 219 -1.20 24.80 -10.52
C VAL A 219 -0.42 26.11 -10.57
N SER A 220 -1.09 27.27 -10.52
CA SER A 220 -0.39 28.56 -10.47
C SER A 220 0.39 28.73 -9.16
N SER A 221 -0.18 28.26 -8.05
CA SER A 221 0.49 28.24 -6.74
C SER A 221 1.78 27.41 -6.79
N LEU A 222 1.72 26.22 -7.38
CA LEU A 222 2.88 25.36 -7.58
C LEU A 222 3.94 26.02 -8.48
N LYS A 223 3.53 26.58 -9.63
CA LYS A 223 4.45 27.26 -10.56
C LYS A 223 5.18 28.42 -9.90
N SER A 224 4.46 29.30 -9.20
CA SER A 224 5.07 30.45 -8.51
C SER A 224 6.08 30.05 -7.43
N LEU A 225 5.82 28.97 -6.69
CA LEU A 225 6.79 28.42 -5.71
C LEU A 225 8.06 27.90 -6.40
N PHE A 226 7.90 27.16 -7.50
CA PHE A 226 9.03 26.60 -8.23
C PHE A 226 9.84 27.65 -9.00
N GLU A 227 9.21 28.71 -9.52
CA GLU A 227 9.91 29.87 -10.10
C GLU A 227 10.88 30.50 -9.09
N ASN A 228 10.46 30.60 -7.83
CA ASN A 228 11.34 31.08 -6.76
C ASN A 228 12.49 30.10 -6.47
N PHE A 229 12.24 28.79 -6.48
CA PHE A 229 13.31 27.79 -6.37
C PHE A 229 14.29 27.89 -7.54
N PHE A 230 13.80 28.02 -8.77
CA PHE A 230 14.66 28.17 -9.95
C PHE A 230 15.52 29.41 -9.85
N HIS A 231 14.95 30.54 -9.41
CA HIS A 231 15.72 31.75 -9.15
C HIS A 231 16.86 31.51 -8.14
N TRP A 232 16.60 30.77 -7.07
CA TRP A 232 17.62 30.41 -6.08
C TRP A 232 18.71 29.50 -6.63
N PHE A 233 18.35 28.50 -7.45
CA PHE A 233 19.33 27.61 -8.08
C PHE A 233 20.19 28.36 -9.12
N GLU A 234 19.59 29.22 -9.94
CA GLU A 234 20.26 30.01 -10.98
C GLU A 234 21.26 31.03 -10.40
N ASN A 235 20.94 31.65 -9.25
CA ASN A 235 21.85 32.55 -8.55
C ASN A 235 23.00 31.82 -7.82
N GLY A 236 23.05 30.49 -7.91
CA GLY A 236 24.11 29.65 -7.37
C GLY A 236 23.72 29.00 -6.05
N TYR A 237 23.31 27.73 -6.13
CA TYR A 237 22.92 26.92 -4.96
C TYR A 237 23.96 26.84 -3.84
N LYS A 238 25.25 27.01 -4.15
CA LYS A 238 26.34 27.01 -3.16
C LYS A 238 26.28 28.21 -2.21
N THR A 239 25.60 29.27 -2.61
CA THR A 239 25.39 30.47 -1.78
C THR A 239 24.15 30.35 -0.90
N LEU A 240 23.27 29.38 -1.17
CA LEU A 240 22.09 29.15 -0.35
C LEU A 240 22.48 28.51 0.98
N PRO A 241 21.98 29.02 2.11
CA PRO A 241 22.13 28.37 3.39
C PRO A 241 21.58 26.93 3.36
N LEU A 242 22.34 26.00 3.93
CA LEU A 242 22.04 24.57 3.94
C LEU A 242 20.60 24.22 4.41
N PRO A 243 20.04 24.84 5.47
CA PRO A 243 18.66 24.55 5.89
C PRO A 243 17.63 24.90 4.82
N LEU A 244 17.81 26.02 4.12
CA LEU A 244 16.91 26.47 3.06
C LEU A 244 17.01 25.56 1.83
N LEU A 245 18.24 25.16 1.46
CA LEU A 245 18.47 24.18 0.39
C LEU A 245 17.80 22.83 0.72
N ALA A 246 17.99 22.33 1.94
CA ALA A 246 17.39 21.08 2.39
C ALA A 246 15.85 21.14 2.40
N ALA A 247 15.26 22.25 2.88
CA ALA A 247 13.81 22.46 2.85
C ALA A 247 13.28 22.56 1.40
N SER A 248 14.03 23.19 0.50
CA SER A 248 13.68 23.27 -0.92
C SER A 248 13.69 21.89 -1.58
N ILE A 249 14.73 21.08 -1.35
CA ILE A 249 14.80 19.70 -1.88
C ILE A 249 13.67 18.83 -1.32
N LYS A 250 13.36 18.95 -0.02
CA LYS A 250 12.23 18.27 0.62
C LYS A 250 10.90 18.69 -0.01
N SER A 251 10.71 19.99 -0.26
CA SER A 251 9.55 20.53 -0.96
C SER A 251 9.42 19.94 -2.36
N ILE A 252 10.52 19.88 -3.12
CA ILE A 252 10.56 19.27 -4.46
C ILE A 252 10.20 17.78 -4.41
N ALA A 253 10.74 17.03 -3.44
CA ALA A 253 10.46 15.60 -3.28
C ALA A 253 8.97 15.32 -3.10
N ILE A 254 8.29 16.15 -2.31
CA ILE A 254 6.86 16.01 -1.99
C ILE A 254 5.98 16.54 -3.12
N LEU A 255 6.26 17.75 -3.62
CA LEU A 255 5.40 18.45 -4.59
C LEU A 255 5.58 17.98 -6.03
N SER A 256 6.67 17.26 -6.33
CA SER A 256 6.84 16.63 -7.65
C SER A 256 5.73 15.63 -7.99
N ASP A 257 4.90 15.22 -7.03
CA ASP A 257 3.69 14.42 -7.27
C ASP A 257 2.56 15.21 -7.95
N MET A 258 2.63 16.54 -7.95
CA MET A 258 1.62 17.45 -8.51
C MET A 258 1.99 17.98 -9.90
N PHE A 259 3.15 17.60 -10.45
CA PHE A 259 3.59 18.07 -11.76
C PHE A 259 2.71 17.49 -12.86
N ASP A 260 2.26 18.38 -13.75
CA ASP A 260 1.45 18.09 -14.92
C ASP A 260 2.27 18.07 -16.23
N ASP A 261 3.45 18.69 -16.24
CA ASP A 261 4.32 18.78 -17.40
C ASP A 261 5.63 18.00 -17.20
N ILE A 262 5.98 17.16 -18.18
CA ILE A 262 7.23 16.41 -18.19
C ILE A 262 8.48 17.31 -18.27
N GLN A 263 8.36 18.47 -18.92
CA GLN A 263 9.48 19.42 -19.04
C GLN A 263 9.88 19.99 -17.68
N LEU A 264 8.93 20.07 -16.74
CA LEU A 264 9.22 20.51 -15.38
C LEU A 264 10.11 19.50 -14.66
N TYR A 265 9.88 18.19 -14.86
CA TYR A 265 10.75 17.15 -14.31
C TYR A 265 12.18 17.24 -14.87
N VAL A 266 12.32 17.40 -16.19
CA VAL A 266 13.64 17.56 -16.85
C VAL A 266 14.38 18.78 -16.30
N ARG A 267 13.70 19.93 -16.22
CA ARG A 267 14.31 21.16 -15.72
C ARG A 267 14.75 21.04 -14.27
N VAL A 268 13.90 20.52 -13.39
CA VAL A 268 14.24 20.33 -11.97
C VAL A 268 15.37 19.31 -11.82
N TYR A 269 15.36 18.23 -12.61
CA TYR A 269 16.43 17.23 -12.64
C TYR A 269 17.79 17.88 -12.93
N GLY A 270 17.87 18.79 -13.92
CA GLY A 270 19.09 19.52 -14.25
C GLY A 270 19.72 20.23 -13.04
N TYR A 271 18.94 20.99 -12.28
CA TYR A 271 19.45 21.68 -11.08
C TYR A 271 19.84 20.70 -9.96
N LEU A 272 19.04 19.66 -9.72
CA LEU A 272 19.32 18.66 -8.68
C LEU A 272 20.58 17.83 -9.00
N LYS A 273 20.79 17.51 -10.29
CA LYS A 273 22.01 16.84 -10.78
C LYS A 273 23.26 17.65 -10.41
N GLU A 274 23.25 18.95 -10.61
CA GLU A 274 24.39 19.81 -10.26
C GLU A 274 24.69 19.78 -8.75
N VAL A 275 23.65 19.78 -7.91
CA VAL A 275 23.81 19.65 -6.45
C VAL A 275 24.42 18.29 -6.10
N PHE A 276 23.97 17.20 -6.73
CA PHE A 276 24.50 15.85 -6.52
C PHE A 276 25.99 15.75 -6.87
N VAL A 277 26.37 16.18 -8.07
CA VAL A 277 27.77 16.09 -8.56
C VAL A 277 28.72 16.97 -7.74
N SER A 278 28.21 18.04 -7.13
CA SER A 278 29.03 18.92 -6.28
C SER A 278 29.40 18.35 -4.91
N PHE A 279 28.83 17.19 -4.53
CA PHE A 279 28.97 16.57 -3.20
C PHE A 279 28.62 17.51 -2.03
N HIS A 280 27.83 18.56 -2.28
CA HIS A 280 27.54 19.59 -1.28
C HIS A 280 26.72 19.08 -0.09
N LEU A 281 25.94 18.01 -0.28
CA LEU A 281 25.10 17.38 0.75
C LEU A 281 25.72 16.11 1.33
N GLN A 282 27.02 15.86 1.13
CA GLN A 282 27.66 14.66 1.65
C GLN A 282 27.52 14.59 3.19
N ASN A 283 27.10 13.43 3.71
CA ASN A 283 26.81 13.19 5.14
C ASN A 283 25.67 14.03 5.72
N HIS A 284 24.78 14.59 4.88
CA HIS A 284 23.59 15.31 5.31
C HIS A 284 22.33 14.52 4.93
N PRO A 285 21.30 14.42 5.79
CA PRO A 285 20.11 13.61 5.52
C PRO A 285 19.35 14.02 4.25
N ALA A 286 19.44 15.30 3.84
CA ALA A 286 18.86 15.78 2.58
C ALA A 286 19.44 15.08 1.33
N GLN A 287 20.62 14.45 1.42
CA GLN A 287 21.16 13.60 0.36
C GLN A 287 20.20 12.46 0.01
N GLY A 288 19.53 11.85 0.99
CA GLY A 288 18.53 10.82 0.73
C GLY A 288 17.36 11.34 -0.11
N LEU A 289 16.86 12.53 0.21
CA LEU A 289 15.77 13.17 -0.55
C LEU A 289 16.21 13.56 -1.96
N LEU A 290 17.47 13.96 -2.13
CA LEU A 290 18.05 14.22 -3.44
C LEU A 290 18.11 12.94 -4.28
N ASN A 291 18.63 11.84 -3.72
CA ASN A 291 18.65 10.53 -4.37
C ASN A 291 17.24 10.07 -4.77
N TYR A 292 16.27 10.23 -3.85
CA TYR A 292 14.86 9.94 -4.11
C TYR A 292 14.33 10.70 -5.35
N CYS A 293 14.54 12.02 -5.41
CA CYS A 293 14.10 12.85 -6.53
C CYS A 293 14.74 12.42 -7.84
N LEU A 294 16.06 12.23 -7.87
CA LEU A 294 16.80 11.90 -9.08
C LEU A 294 16.38 10.53 -9.63
N LEU A 295 16.25 9.51 -8.76
CA LEU A 295 15.75 8.18 -9.14
C LEU A 295 14.29 8.21 -9.60
N LYS A 296 13.44 8.98 -8.91
CA LYS A 296 12.03 9.16 -9.30
C LYS A 296 11.91 9.81 -10.68
N PHE A 297 12.68 10.85 -10.96
CA PHE A 297 12.63 11.55 -12.24
C PHE A 297 13.20 10.70 -13.37
N ALA A 298 14.27 9.95 -13.09
CA ALA A 298 14.80 8.96 -14.02
C ALA A 298 13.78 7.89 -14.39
N ALA A 299 12.96 7.46 -13.43
CA ALA A 299 11.90 6.49 -13.68
C ALA A 299 10.72 7.05 -14.50
N ILE A 300 10.50 8.37 -14.52
CA ILE A 300 9.36 9.01 -15.20
C ILE A 300 9.69 9.45 -16.62
N VAL A 301 10.88 10.02 -16.85
CA VAL A 301 11.19 10.76 -18.09
C VAL A 301 11.97 9.95 -19.13
N ASP A 302 12.58 8.83 -18.72
CA ASP A 302 13.62 8.07 -19.44
C ASP A 302 14.96 8.80 -19.55
N LEU A 303 16.06 8.03 -19.54
CA LEU A 303 17.43 8.56 -19.48
C LEU A 303 17.80 9.45 -20.68
N GLU A 304 17.26 9.17 -21.87
CA GLU A 304 17.55 9.91 -23.10
C GLU A 304 16.98 11.34 -23.10
N ARG A 305 15.88 11.57 -22.36
CA ARG A 305 15.20 12.87 -22.31
C ARG A 305 15.63 13.72 -21.11
N LEU A 306 16.26 13.10 -20.11
CA LEU A 306 16.73 13.77 -18.90
C LEU A 306 17.96 14.64 -19.13
N ASP A 307 18.86 14.17 -20.00
CA ASP A 307 20.18 14.74 -20.13
C ASP A 307 20.65 14.76 -21.58
N SER A 308 21.55 15.67 -21.89
CA SER A 308 22.16 15.73 -23.23
C SER A 308 23.07 14.53 -23.50
N ASP A 309 23.70 13.97 -22.46
CA ASP A 309 24.43 12.70 -22.51
C ASP A 309 23.73 11.63 -21.66
N PRO A 310 23.05 10.64 -22.27
CA PRO A 310 22.34 9.60 -21.53
C PRO A 310 23.30 8.73 -20.68
N ASN A 311 24.58 8.66 -21.04
CA ASN A 311 25.56 7.90 -20.27
C ASN A 311 25.87 8.56 -18.92
N GLU A 312 25.73 9.88 -18.83
CA GLU A 312 25.96 10.60 -17.58
C GLU A 312 24.83 10.32 -16.58
N ALA A 313 23.58 10.44 -17.03
CA ALA A 313 22.41 10.07 -16.23
C ALA A 313 22.48 8.61 -15.77
N ARG A 314 22.89 7.69 -16.65
CA ARG A 314 23.12 6.28 -16.29
C ARG A 314 24.17 6.11 -15.21
N LYS A 315 25.33 6.78 -15.32
CA LYS A 315 26.41 6.72 -14.31
C LYS A 315 25.94 7.22 -12.94
N ILE A 316 25.12 8.27 -12.91
CA ILE A 316 24.56 8.81 -11.67
C ILE A 316 23.61 7.80 -11.01
N VAL A 317 22.75 7.15 -11.80
CA VAL A 317 21.86 6.10 -11.28
C VAL A 317 22.68 4.90 -10.78
N ASP A 318 23.70 4.47 -11.54
CA ASP A 318 24.62 3.40 -11.13
C ASP A 318 25.34 3.73 -9.82
N SER A 319 25.82 4.97 -9.64
CA SER A 319 26.47 5.37 -8.39
C SER A 319 25.50 5.35 -7.22
N MET A 320 24.26 5.83 -7.39
CA MET A 320 23.25 5.77 -6.32
C MET A 320 22.85 4.34 -5.94
N ILE A 321 22.80 3.42 -6.91
CA ILE A 321 22.53 2.00 -6.64
C ILE A 321 23.70 1.39 -5.86
N ALA A 322 24.95 1.76 -6.19
CA ALA A 322 26.13 1.34 -5.44
C ALA A 322 26.13 1.92 -4.01
N ASP A 323 25.83 3.21 -3.85
CA ASP A 323 25.73 3.87 -2.55
C ASP A 323 24.67 3.19 -1.66
N ALA A 324 23.49 2.86 -2.22
CA ALA A 324 22.43 2.16 -1.50
C ALA A 324 22.86 0.79 -0.93
N GLN A 325 23.88 0.17 -1.53
CA GLN A 325 24.45 -1.06 -0.99
C GLN A 325 25.29 -0.77 0.26
N GLU A 326 26.07 0.30 0.28
CA GLU A 326 27.04 0.58 1.34
C GLU A 326 26.50 1.48 2.45
N GLU A 327 25.39 2.19 2.21
CA GLU A 327 24.83 3.18 3.12
C GLU A 327 24.50 2.61 4.52
N GLU A 328 24.99 3.32 5.54
CA GLU A 328 24.77 3.04 6.96
C GLU A 328 23.66 3.92 7.57
N ASP A 329 23.47 5.15 7.07
CA ASP A 329 22.40 6.04 7.54
C ASP A 329 21.03 5.49 7.10
N THR A 330 20.17 5.21 8.08
CA THR A 330 18.84 4.63 7.85
C THR A 330 17.92 5.56 7.06
N PHE A 331 17.97 6.88 7.30
CA PHE A 331 17.10 7.83 6.62
C PHE A 331 17.53 8.04 5.16
N VAL A 332 18.83 8.16 4.91
CA VAL A 332 19.38 8.29 3.55
C VAL A 332 19.08 7.03 2.75
N LEU A 333 19.27 5.86 3.37
CA LEU A 333 18.91 4.58 2.79
C LEU A 333 17.42 4.51 2.47
N ASP A 334 16.53 4.84 3.40
CA ASP A 334 15.08 4.77 3.18
C ASP A 334 14.60 5.64 2.02
N CYS A 335 15.11 6.87 1.93
CA CYS A 335 14.78 7.74 0.80
C CYS A 335 15.30 7.15 -0.52
N THR A 336 16.52 6.62 -0.51
CA THR A 336 17.13 5.99 -1.70
C THR A 336 16.37 4.73 -2.12
N LEU A 337 15.96 3.87 -1.17
CA LEU A 337 15.14 2.69 -1.41
C LEU A 337 13.77 3.05 -1.98
N HIS A 338 13.14 4.13 -1.49
CA HIS A 338 11.93 4.66 -2.09
C HIS A 338 12.14 5.09 -3.55
N GLY A 339 13.30 5.68 -3.88
CA GLY A 339 13.70 5.99 -5.26
C GLY A 339 13.88 4.72 -6.11
N LEU A 340 14.55 3.69 -5.57
CA LEU A 340 14.70 2.40 -6.24
C LEU A 340 13.36 1.71 -6.51
N LEU A 341 12.36 1.89 -5.64
CA LEU A 341 11.00 1.42 -5.92
C LEU A 341 10.37 2.10 -7.14
N TYR A 342 10.68 3.38 -7.41
CA TYR A 342 10.25 4.02 -8.66
C TYR A 342 11.03 3.45 -9.86
N LEU A 343 12.33 3.24 -9.72
CA LEU A 343 13.16 2.63 -10.78
C LEU A 343 12.68 1.22 -11.14
N LEU A 344 12.26 0.42 -10.17
CA LEU A 344 11.67 -0.91 -10.40
C LEU A 344 10.31 -0.86 -11.12
N GLN A 345 9.67 0.30 -11.26
CA GLN A 345 8.44 0.49 -12.05
C GLN A 345 8.72 1.07 -13.44
N SER A 346 9.95 1.52 -13.69
CA SER A 346 10.34 2.22 -14.91
C SER A 346 10.57 1.26 -16.08
N VAL A 347 10.62 1.83 -17.30
CA VAL A 347 10.98 1.09 -18.51
C VAL A 347 12.48 0.74 -18.54
N ILE A 348 13.31 1.56 -17.88
CA ILE A 348 14.78 1.41 -17.84
C ILE A 348 15.28 0.35 -16.86
N VAL A 349 14.38 -0.39 -16.19
CA VAL A 349 14.73 -1.37 -15.16
C VAL A 349 15.69 -2.47 -15.66
N ASP A 350 15.57 -2.84 -16.94
CA ASP A 350 16.38 -3.88 -17.56
C ASP A 350 17.86 -3.49 -17.67
N GLU A 351 18.16 -2.18 -17.78
CA GLU A 351 19.55 -1.69 -17.88
C GLU A 351 20.33 -1.86 -16.57
N PHE A 352 19.63 -1.92 -15.43
CA PHE A 352 20.21 -1.97 -14.08
C PHE A 352 19.93 -3.30 -13.36
N GLN A 353 19.51 -4.34 -14.10
CA GLN A 353 19.07 -5.61 -13.52
C GLN A 353 20.11 -6.24 -12.57
N GLN A 354 21.40 -6.26 -12.95
CA GLN A 354 22.45 -6.90 -12.14
C GLN A 354 22.69 -6.12 -10.84
N GLN A 355 22.77 -4.80 -10.94
CA GLN A 355 23.01 -3.90 -9.81
C GLN A 355 21.82 -3.94 -8.83
N LEU A 356 20.58 -3.95 -9.34
CA LEU A 356 19.36 -4.06 -8.54
C LEU A 356 19.24 -5.43 -7.83
N LYS A 357 19.65 -6.52 -8.48
CA LYS A 357 19.76 -7.83 -7.80
C LYS A 357 20.80 -7.79 -6.68
N GLY A 358 21.93 -7.12 -6.87
CA GLY A 358 22.94 -6.91 -5.82
C GLY A 358 22.40 -6.14 -4.61
N VAL A 359 21.59 -5.09 -4.82
CA VAL A 359 20.86 -4.42 -3.72
C VAL A 359 19.91 -5.39 -3.03
N GLY A 360 19.16 -6.19 -3.80
CA GLY A 360 18.27 -7.22 -3.26
C GLY A 360 18.98 -8.23 -2.35
N GLU A 361 20.17 -8.71 -2.73
CA GLU A 361 20.98 -9.60 -1.92
C GLU A 361 21.41 -8.96 -0.60
N LYS A 362 21.84 -7.69 -0.63
CA LYS A 362 22.23 -6.95 0.57
C LYS A 362 21.05 -6.69 1.50
N VAL A 363 19.89 -6.32 0.94
CA VAL A 363 18.64 -6.15 1.70
C VAL A 363 18.20 -7.46 2.33
N LEU A 364 18.29 -8.59 1.60
CA LEU A 364 18.00 -9.91 2.15
C LEU A 364 18.92 -10.24 3.33
N GLY A 365 20.22 -9.95 3.21
CA GLY A 365 21.18 -10.09 4.32
C GLY A 365 20.86 -9.20 5.52
N LYS A 366 20.40 -7.96 5.30
CA LYS A 366 19.92 -7.07 6.38
C LYS A 366 18.68 -7.66 7.07
N LEU A 367 17.69 -8.16 6.31
CA LEU A 367 16.49 -8.80 6.85
C LEU A 367 16.79 -10.09 7.64
N GLU A 368 17.75 -10.90 7.21
CA GLU A 368 18.20 -12.09 7.94
C GLU A 368 18.84 -11.71 9.29
N LYS A 369 19.68 -10.68 9.32
CA LYS A 369 20.29 -10.16 10.57
C LYS A 369 19.25 -9.60 11.54
N ILE A 370 18.28 -8.85 11.01
CA ILE A 370 17.14 -8.36 11.78
C ILE A 370 16.38 -9.54 12.39
N HIS A 371 16.09 -10.57 11.59
CA HIS A 371 15.36 -11.74 12.07
C HIS A 371 16.12 -12.53 13.14
N SER A 372 17.44 -12.69 13.03
CA SER A 372 18.25 -13.36 14.06
C SER A 372 18.28 -12.61 15.38
N ASN A 373 18.16 -11.28 15.33
CA ASN A 373 18.26 -10.40 16.50
C ASN A 373 16.90 -10.06 17.13
N TYR A 374 15.83 -10.75 16.74
CA TYR A 374 14.47 -10.43 17.20
C TYR A 374 14.29 -10.44 18.72
N ASP A 375 15.12 -11.21 19.46
CA ASP A 375 15.08 -11.25 20.93
C ASP A 375 15.69 -9.99 21.60
N LEU A 376 16.44 -9.19 20.84
CA LEU A 376 17.20 -8.03 21.33
C LEU A 376 16.66 -6.68 20.83
N ILE A 377 15.76 -6.69 19.84
CA ILE A 377 15.17 -5.48 19.27
C ILE A 377 13.93 -5.13 20.07
N HIS A 378 13.99 -4.01 20.80
CA HIS A 378 12.83 -3.42 21.45
C HIS A 378 11.71 -3.18 20.44
N GLU A 379 10.58 -3.87 20.63
CA GLU A 379 9.29 -3.49 20.06
C GLU A 379 9.02 -2.03 20.46
N ASP A 380 8.86 -1.11 19.50
CA ASP A 380 7.93 0.05 19.53
C ASP A 380 8.39 1.32 18.77
N GLU A 381 9.58 1.36 18.17
CA GLU A 381 9.94 2.52 17.33
C GLU A 381 9.26 2.45 15.95
N LEU A 382 8.28 3.33 15.72
CA LEU A 382 7.54 3.46 14.46
C LEU A 382 8.47 3.62 13.24
N GLU A 383 9.57 4.35 13.38
CA GLU A 383 10.57 4.56 12.31
C GLU A 383 11.25 3.25 11.92
N THR A 384 11.58 2.43 12.92
CA THR A 384 12.11 1.08 12.72
C THR A 384 11.09 0.21 11.99
N MET A 385 9.80 0.29 12.36
CA MET A 385 8.74 -0.44 11.64
C MET A 385 8.67 -0.02 10.17
N GLU A 386 8.63 1.28 9.85
CA GLU A 386 8.54 1.79 8.48
C GLU A 386 9.73 1.35 7.62
N HIS A 387 10.95 1.44 8.15
CA HIS A 387 12.17 0.92 7.53
C HIS A 387 12.02 -0.56 7.16
N HIS A 388 11.55 -1.40 8.10
CA HIS A 388 11.38 -2.82 7.86
C HIS A 388 10.33 -3.11 6.77
N LYS A 389 9.22 -2.35 6.75
CA LYS A 389 8.22 -2.49 5.67
C LYS A 389 8.84 -2.18 4.31
N LEU A 390 9.69 -1.16 4.24
CA LEU A 390 10.35 -0.75 3.01
C LEU A 390 11.33 -1.80 2.50
N LEU A 391 12.15 -2.38 3.38
CA LEU A 391 13.05 -3.49 3.02
C LEU A 391 12.28 -4.69 2.45
N TRP A 392 11.20 -5.11 3.12
CA TRP A 392 10.33 -6.18 2.61
C TRP A 392 9.70 -5.82 1.27
N THR A 393 9.22 -4.59 1.13
CA THR A 393 8.62 -4.13 -0.12
C THR A 393 9.62 -4.21 -1.27
N LEU A 394 10.84 -3.71 -1.08
CA LEU A 394 11.88 -3.74 -2.10
C LEU A 394 12.20 -5.17 -2.53
N ILE A 395 12.44 -6.09 -1.58
CA ILE A 395 12.80 -7.46 -1.94
C ILE A 395 11.67 -8.16 -2.70
N PHE A 396 10.41 -7.98 -2.29
CA PHE A 396 9.27 -8.52 -3.03
C PHE A 396 9.18 -7.93 -4.44
N ARG A 397 9.47 -6.63 -4.63
CA ARG A 397 9.48 -6.01 -5.96
C ARG A 397 10.62 -6.49 -6.85
N VAL A 398 11.80 -6.73 -6.30
CA VAL A 398 12.93 -7.32 -7.04
C VAL A 398 12.56 -8.70 -7.57
N PHE A 399 11.95 -9.55 -6.75
CA PHE A 399 11.46 -10.88 -7.18
C PHE A 399 10.27 -10.80 -8.13
N GLU A 400 9.41 -9.79 -8.00
CA GLU A 400 8.31 -9.55 -8.93
C GLU A 400 8.85 -9.21 -10.33
N GLN A 401 9.84 -8.33 -10.43
CA GLN A 401 10.37 -7.90 -11.72
C GLN A 401 11.29 -8.93 -12.38
N PHE A 402 12.21 -9.53 -11.62
CA PHE A 402 13.23 -10.41 -12.21
C PHE A 402 12.88 -11.89 -12.13
N GLY A 403 11.77 -12.23 -11.48
CA GLY A 403 11.29 -13.61 -11.34
C GLY A 403 12.18 -14.49 -10.48
N ARG A 404 11.85 -15.79 -10.50
CA ARG A 404 12.59 -16.86 -9.82
C ARG A 404 13.56 -17.50 -10.80
N GLY A 405 14.83 -17.59 -10.45
CA GLY A 405 15.81 -18.43 -11.13
C GLY A 405 15.95 -19.78 -10.43
N ASP A 406 17.18 -20.21 -10.24
CA ASP A 406 17.57 -21.30 -9.32
C ASP A 406 18.87 -20.90 -8.61
N SER A 407 18.90 -19.70 -8.05
CA SER A 407 20.06 -19.13 -7.37
C SER A 407 20.04 -19.40 -5.87
N GLU A 408 21.20 -19.33 -5.21
CA GLU A 408 21.28 -19.34 -3.74
C GLU A 408 20.43 -18.21 -3.13
N PHE A 409 20.36 -17.08 -3.82
CA PHE A 409 19.52 -15.94 -3.46
C PHE A 409 18.02 -16.30 -3.39
N ASP A 410 17.49 -17.05 -4.37
CA ASP A 410 16.11 -17.54 -4.37
C ASP A 410 15.83 -18.45 -3.16
N GLN A 411 16.76 -19.38 -2.87
CA GLN A 411 16.61 -20.33 -1.77
C GLN A 411 16.65 -19.64 -0.41
N ARG A 412 17.54 -18.66 -0.23
CA ARG A 412 17.63 -17.85 0.99
C ARG A 412 16.35 -17.03 1.21
N PHE A 413 15.81 -16.42 0.16
CA PHE A 413 14.55 -15.69 0.24
C PHE A 413 13.36 -16.57 0.64
N LEU A 414 13.21 -17.74 0.00
CA LEU A 414 12.16 -18.70 0.35
C LEU A 414 12.31 -19.22 1.79
N LYS A 415 13.55 -19.50 2.21
CA LYS A 415 13.84 -19.90 3.58
C LYS A 415 13.48 -18.80 4.58
N LEU A 416 13.88 -17.56 4.33
CA LEU A 416 13.62 -16.43 5.21
C LEU A 416 12.12 -16.17 5.36
N THR A 417 11.38 -16.07 4.25
CA THR A 417 9.93 -15.86 4.25
C THR A 417 9.20 -16.94 5.04
N LYS A 418 9.59 -18.21 4.86
CA LYS A 418 9.08 -19.34 5.64
C LYS A 418 9.40 -19.18 7.14
N THR A 419 10.65 -18.90 7.51
CA THR A 419 11.03 -18.75 8.93
C THR A 419 10.27 -17.62 9.61
N VAL A 420 10.08 -16.49 8.94
CA VAL A 420 9.39 -15.31 9.48
C VAL A 420 7.90 -15.61 9.74
N LEU A 421 7.24 -16.36 8.86
CA LEU A 421 5.84 -16.74 9.05
C LEU A 421 5.68 -17.75 10.20
N MET A 422 6.60 -18.71 10.31
CA MET A 422 6.56 -19.77 11.32
C MET A 422 6.99 -19.29 12.73
N ASP A 423 7.88 -18.31 12.82
CA ASP A 423 8.46 -17.89 14.10
C ASP A 423 7.41 -17.21 15.02
N PRO A 424 7.18 -17.74 16.24
CA PRO A 424 6.24 -17.19 17.21
C PRO A 424 6.76 -15.96 17.97
N ARG A 425 7.90 -15.37 17.60
CA ARG A 425 8.38 -14.09 18.12
C ARG A 425 8.05 -12.93 17.21
N VAL A 426 7.87 -13.20 15.92
CA VAL A 426 7.59 -12.16 14.92
C VAL A 426 6.16 -11.59 15.12
N PRO A 427 6.00 -10.25 15.08
CA PRO A 427 4.77 -9.53 15.26
C PRO A 427 3.85 -9.70 14.06
N THR A 428 2.56 -9.50 14.29
CA THR A 428 1.52 -9.67 13.27
C THR A 428 1.66 -8.72 12.10
N TRP A 429 2.14 -7.48 12.30
CA TRP A 429 2.32 -6.52 11.21
C TRP A 429 3.36 -7.01 10.18
N GLN A 430 4.47 -7.60 10.62
CA GLN A 430 5.51 -8.11 9.73
C GLN A 430 5.03 -9.36 8.99
N LYS A 431 4.33 -10.26 9.69
CA LYS A 431 3.70 -11.43 9.04
C LYS A 431 2.69 -11.03 7.99
N ASN A 432 1.88 -9.99 8.25
CA ASN A 432 0.91 -9.46 7.30
C ASN A 432 1.59 -8.92 6.04
N ILE A 433 2.71 -8.18 6.17
CA ILE A 433 3.48 -7.71 5.02
C ILE A 433 4.01 -8.88 4.19
N VAL A 434 4.61 -9.87 4.85
CA VAL A 434 5.17 -11.05 4.18
C VAL A 434 4.07 -11.87 3.49
N SER A 435 2.93 -12.09 4.13
CA SER A 435 1.81 -12.81 3.51
C SER A 435 1.22 -12.06 2.33
N ASN A 436 1.12 -10.72 2.40
CA ASN A 436 0.64 -9.89 1.29
C ASN A 436 1.64 -9.89 0.12
N GLY A 437 2.94 -9.83 0.41
CA GLY A 437 3.99 -9.91 -0.60
C GLY A 437 4.03 -11.25 -1.32
N ILE A 438 3.92 -12.36 -0.59
CA ILE A 438 3.82 -13.72 -1.16
C ILE A 438 2.62 -13.82 -2.10
N GLN A 439 1.46 -13.35 -1.66
CA GLN A 439 0.25 -13.36 -2.47
C GLN A 439 0.39 -12.52 -3.75
N GLY A 440 1.07 -11.37 -3.67
CA GLY A 440 1.41 -10.56 -4.85
C GLY A 440 2.33 -11.30 -5.82
N LEU A 441 3.39 -11.94 -5.32
CA LEU A 441 4.33 -12.73 -6.14
C LEU A 441 3.64 -13.90 -6.86
N VAL A 442 2.76 -14.62 -6.17
CA VAL A 442 2.01 -15.76 -6.76
C VAL A 442 1.04 -15.26 -7.85
N CYS A 443 0.39 -14.12 -7.61
CA CYS A 443 -0.45 -13.48 -8.63
C CYS A 443 0.37 -13.04 -9.84
N HIS A 444 1.61 -12.59 -9.64
CA HIS A 444 2.54 -12.23 -10.72
C HIS A 444 3.00 -13.46 -11.49
N SER A 445 3.68 -14.40 -10.83
CA SER A 445 4.32 -15.57 -11.44
C SER A 445 3.90 -16.88 -10.78
N ALA A 446 3.68 -17.89 -11.62
CA ALA A 446 3.36 -19.25 -11.21
C ALA A 446 4.55 -19.98 -10.54
N SER A 447 5.79 -19.55 -10.79
CA SER A 447 7.03 -20.22 -10.35
C SER A 447 7.19 -20.33 -8.83
N PHE A 448 6.46 -19.50 -8.08
CA PHE A 448 6.48 -19.48 -6.62
C PHE A 448 5.37 -20.32 -5.97
N THR A 449 4.41 -20.79 -6.77
CA THR A 449 3.14 -21.38 -6.28
C THR A 449 3.37 -22.60 -5.40
N GLU A 450 4.22 -23.54 -5.83
CA GLU A 450 4.47 -24.79 -5.10
C GLU A 450 5.16 -24.53 -3.75
N ALA A 451 6.25 -23.76 -3.75
CA ALA A 451 7.01 -23.45 -2.54
C ALA A 451 6.15 -22.73 -1.48
N PHE A 452 5.31 -21.78 -1.89
CA PHE A 452 4.43 -21.08 -0.95
C PHE A 452 3.18 -21.87 -0.58
N ARG A 453 2.71 -22.82 -1.41
CA ARG A 453 1.66 -23.77 -1.04
C ARG A 453 2.13 -24.66 0.11
N ASP A 454 3.32 -25.25 -0.02
CA ASP A 454 3.91 -26.08 1.03
C ASP A 454 4.11 -25.29 2.32
N CYS A 455 4.59 -24.05 2.22
CA CYS A 455 4.69 -23.16 3.37
C CYS A 455 3.34 -22.90 4.05
N ALA A 456 2.25 -22.69 3.29
CA ALA A 456 0.91 -22.50 3.83
C ALA A 456 0.36 -23.77 4.50
N VAL A 457 0.64 -24.95 3.93
CA VAL A 457 0.23 -26.24 4.52
C VAL A 457 0.96 -26.52 5.82
N GLU A 458 2.24 -26.17 5.93
CA GLU A 458 2.99 -26.26 7.20
C GLU A 458 2.49 -25.24 8.24
N LEU A 459 2.08 -24.04 7.81
CA LEU A 459 1.44 -23.07 8.70
C LEU A 459 0.13 -23.60 9.29
N PHE A 460 -0.60 -24.45 8.56
CA PHE A 460 -1.77 -25.13 9.11
C PHE A 460 -1.43 -26.09 10.24
N ASP A 461 -0.20 -26.56 10.41
CA ASP A 461 0.15 -27.43 11.53
C ASP A 461 0.42 -26.60 12.81
N THR A 462 0.74 -25.30 12.69
CA THR A 462 1.06 -24.41 13.83
C THR A 462 -0.11 -23.53 14.29
N TYR A 463 -1.28 -23.67 13.68
CA TYR A 463 -2.49 -22.87 13.94
C TYR A 463 -2.97 -22.83 15.40
N GLN A 464 -2.70 -23.89 16.17
CA GLN A 464 -3.15 -24.00 17.57
C GLN A 464 -2.50 -22.95 18.46
N LEU A 465 -1.30 -22.50 18.10
CA LEU A 465 -0.51 -21.55 18.88
C LEU A 465 -0.96 -20.10 18.66
N ARG A 466 -1.40 -19.73 17.45
CA ARG A 466 -1.86 -18.37 17.14
C ARG A 466 -3.03 -18.33 16.14
N PRO A 467 -4.25 -17.99 16.58
CA PRO A 467 -5.43 -18.00 15.71
C PRO A 467 -5.43 -16.94 14.61
N ASN A 468 -4.81 -15.79 14.85
CA ASN A 468 -4.73 -14.71 13.87
C ASN A 468 -3.90 -15.06 12.63
N HIS A 469 -3.09 -16.12 12.67
CA HIS A 469 -2.32 -16.58 11.51
C HIS A 469 -3.14 -17.42 10.53
N LEU A 470 -4.26 -17.98 10.99
CA LEU A 470 -5.08 -18.85 10.15
C LEU A 470 -5.60 -18.10 8.93
N SER A 471 -6.00 -16.83 9.09
CA SER A 471 -6.47 -16.00 7.97
C SER A 471 -5.36 -15.79 6.94
N MET A 472 -4.15 -15.47 7.38
CA MET A 472 -2.99 -15.28 6.49
C MET A 472 -2.60 -16.58 5.77
N ALA A 473 -2.59 -17.72 6.47
CA ALA A 473 -2.26 -19.01 5.88
C ALA A 473 -3.31 -19.44 4.85
N LEU A 474 -4.60 -19.28 5.17
CA LEU A 474 -5.69 -19.58 4.24
C LEU A 474 -5.67 -18.66 3.01
N SER A 475 -5.38 -17.35 3.17
CA SER A 475 -5.33 -16.44 2.03
C SER A 475 -4.18 -16.75 1.08
N VAL A 476 -2.98 -17.06 1.61
CA VAL A 476 -1.84 -17.55 0.81
C VAL A 476 -2.21 -18.86 0.10
N TYR A 477 -2.76 -19.84 0.85
CA TYR A 477 -3.15 -21.14 0.30
C TYR A 477 -4.14 -21.00 -0.85
N PHE A 478 -5.25 -20.27 -0.67
CA PHE A 478 -6.24 -20.09 -1.73
C PHE A 478 -5.64 -19.40 -2.95
N THR A 479 -4.78 -18.38 -2.76
CA THR A 479 -4.12 -17.70 -3.88
C THR A 479 -3.24 -18.67 -4.66
N CYS A 480 -2.43 -19.49 -4.00
CA CYS A 480 -1.62 -20.53 -4.65
C CYS A 480 -2.48 -21.55 -5.40
N VAL A 481 -3.55 -22.03 -4.77
CA VAL A 481 -4.37 -23.06 -5.39
C VAL A 481 -5.10 -22.51 -6.61
N TYR A 482 -5.76 -21.35 -6.52
CA TYR A 482 -6.43 -20.75 -7.67
C TYR A 482 -5.46 -20.43 -8.82
N ARG A 483 -4.20 -20.08 -8.51
CA ARG A 483 -3.14 -19.93 -9.50
C ARG A 483 -2.81 -21.25 -10.18
N SER A 484 -2.59 -22.31 -9.41
CA SER A 484 -2.30 -23.65 -9.94
C SER A 484 -3.40 -24.18 -10.86
N ILE A 485 -4.68 -23.94 -10.57
CA ILE A 485 -5.82 -24.35 -11.41
C ILE A 485 -5.81 -23.62 -12.76
N GLN A 486 -5.39 -22.35 -12.77
CA GLN A 486 -5.35 -21.59 -14.01
C GLN A 486 -4.24 -22.08 -14.94
N ASP A 487 -3.07 -22.40 -14.37
CA ASP A 487 -1.90 -22.81 -15.16
C ASP A 487 -1.99 -24.31 -15.55
N ASN A 488 -2.49 -25.17 -14.65
CA ASN A 488 -2.69 -26.60 -14.91
C ASN A 488 -4.14 -26.90 -15.34
N ARG A 489 -4.36 -27.10 -16.64
CA ARG A 489 -5.68 -27.45 -17.20
C ARG A 489 -6.16 -28.86 -16.80
N ARG A 490 -5.28 -29.73 -16.30
CA ARG A 490 -5.58 -31.07 -15.77
C ARG A 490 -4.61 -31.41 -14.65
N PHE A 491 -5.12 -31.53 -13.42
CA PHE A 491 -4.36 -32.09 -12.31
C PHE A 491 -4.13 -33.58 -12.51
N SER A 492 -2.95 -34.05 -12.17
CA SER A 492 -2.65 -35.48 -12.03
C SER A 492 -3.44 -36.08 -10.87
N GLN A 493 -3.67 -37.39 -10.90
CA GLN A 493 -4.31 -38.11 -9.78
C GLN A 493 -3.55 -37.92 -8.46
N GLN A 494 -2.21 -37.84 -8.52
CA GLN A 494 -1.36 -37.61 -7.35
C GLN A 494 -1.57 -36.21 -6.74
N GLU A 495 -1.67 -35.17 -7.56
CA GLU A 495 -1.97 -33.81 -7.06
C GLU A 495 -3.39 -33.75 -6.46
N MET A 496 -4.36 -34.42 -7.09
CA MET A 496 -5.71 -34.51 -6.54
C MET A 496 -5.74 -35.20 -5.17
N ASP A 497 -4.94 -36.25 -4.97
CA ASP A 497 -4.82 -36.93 -3.67
C ASP A 497 -4.09 -36.05 -2.64
N GLN A 498 -3.09 -35.27 -3.05
CA GLN A 498 -2.46 -34.26 -2.18
C GLN A 498 -3.46 -33.19 -1.74
N PHE A 499 -4.25 -32.64 -2.66
CA PHE A 499 -5.29 -31.67 -2.32
C PHE A 499 -6.31 -32.26 -1.35
N ARG A 500 -6.66 -33.56 -1.46
CA ARG A 500 -7.54 -34.23 -0.48
C ARG A 500 -6.93 -34.24 0.93
N GLN A 501 -5.64 -34.54 1.05
CA GLN A 501 -4.95 -34.58 2.34
C GLN A 501 -4.82 -33.17 2.95
N GLU A 502 -4.41 -32.19 2.16
CA GLU A 502 -4.36 -30.77 2.58
C GLU A 502 -5.73 -30.29 3.03
N PHE A 503 -6.77 -30.68 2.30
CA PHE A 503 -8.14 -30.33 2.60
C PHE A 503 -8.64 -30.96 3.90
N GLN A 504 -8.29 -32.22 4.18
CA GLN A 504 -8.58 -32.85 5.48
C GLN A 504 -7.90 -32.09 6.63
N LYS A 505 -6.68 -31.58 6.43
CA LYS A 505 -6.03 -30.71 7.43
C LYS A 505 -6.88 -29.47 7.70
N ILE A 506 -7.33 -28.77 6.65
CA ILE A 506 -8.18 -27.57 6.77
C ILE A 506 -9.43 -27.90 7.59
N LEU A 507 -10.13 -28.99 7.30
CA LEU A 507 -11.33 -29.41 8.07
C LEU A 507 -11.04 -29.66 9.55
N ASN A 508 -9.89 -30.25 9.87
CA ASN A 508 -9.48 -30.45 11.25
C ASN A 508 -9.20 -29.11 11.96
N LEU A 509 -8.79 -28.05 11.24
CA LEU A 509 -8.69 -26.70 11.81
C LEU A 509 -10.08 -26.18 12.20
N PHE A 510 -11.10 -26.44 11.37
CA PHE A 510 -12.46 -25.97 11.62
C PHE A 510 -13.12 -26.62 12.83
N SER A 511 -12.80 -27.87 13.14
CA SER A 511 -13.32 -28.52 14.35
C SER A 511 -12.92 -27.76 15.62
N TYR A 512 -11.70 -27.23 15.63
CA TYR A 512 -11.15 -26.49 16.75
C TYR A 512 -11.77 -25.10 16.94
N TYR A 513 -12.11 -24.39 15.85
CA TYR A 513 -12.61 -23.01 15.94
C TYR A 513 -14.10 -22.87 16.26
N THR A 514 -14.87 -23.98 16.31
CA THR A 514 -16.35 -24.08 16.33
C THR A 514 -17.12 -23.08 17.22
N LEU A 515 -16.44 -22.47 18.19
CA LEU A 515 -16.99 -21.52 19.17
C LEU A 515 -16.90 -20.03 18.77
N LYS A 516 -16.21 -19.64 17.68
CA LYS A 516 -15.99 -18.21 17.34
C LYS A 516 -16.80 -17.73 16.12
N SER A 517 -17.38 -16.54 16.23
CA SER A 517 -18.05 -15.80 15.13
C SER A 517 -17.17 -15.59 13.90
N GLU A 518 -15.85 -15.75 14.03
CA GLU A 518 -14.86 -15.67 12.97
C GLU A 518 -15.00 -16.79 11.92
N ILE A 519 -15.56 -17.97 12.28
CA ILE A 519 -15.72 -19.08 11.32
C ILE A 519 -16.67 -18.75 10.18
N GLN A 520 -17.72 -17.97 10.42
CA GLN A 520 -18.69 -17.62 9.37
C GLN A 520 -18.02 -16.94 8.18
N ARG A 521 -16.87 -16.28 8.39
CA ARG A 521 -16.08 -15.64 7.35
C ARG A 521 -15.31 -16.63 6.46
N PHE A 522 -14.87 -17.75 7.03
CA PHE A 522 -14.06 -18.75 6.32
C PHE A 522 -14.90 -19.81 5.59
N LEU A 523 -16.17 -20.00 5.97
CA LEU A 523 -17.05 -20.99 5.36
C LEU A 523 -17.29 -20.77 3.84
N PRO A 524 -17.59 -19.56 3.35
CA PRO A 524 -17.82 -19.31 1.92
C PRO A 524 -16.63 -19.67 0.99
N PRO A 525 -15.38 -19.26 1.27
CA PRO A 525 -14.26 -19.58 0.37
C PRO A 525 -13.90 -21.07 0.40
N ILE A 526 -14.06 -21.74 1.54
CA ILE A 526 -13.79 -23.18 1.66
C ILE A 526 -14.82 -24.00 0.90
N ALA A 527 -16.10 -23.65 1.00
CA ALA A 527 -17.13 -24.30 0.23
C ALA A 527 -16.93 -24.10 -1.28
N GLU A 528 -16.40 -22.95 -1.69
CA GLU A 528 -16.03 -22.70 -3.09
C GLU A 528 -14.84 -23.53 -3.54
N PHE A 529 -13.79 -23.66 -2.73
CA PHE A 529 -12.67 -24.56 -2.95
C PHE A 529 -13.14 -26.02 -3.15
N PHE A 530 -14.01 -26.48 -2.26
CA PHE A 530 -14.62 -27.82 -2.33
C PHE A 530 -15.32 -28.13 -3.64
N LEU A 531 -16.14 -27.21 -4.13
CA LEU A 531 -16.91 -27.37 -5.35
C LEU A 531 -16.02 -27.47 -6.61
N ILE A 532 -14.75 -27.04 -6.52
CA ILE A 532 -13.82 -27.05 -7.64
C ILE A 532 -13.05 -28.37 -7.72
N PHE A 533 -12.60 -28.93 -6.59
CA PHE A 533 -11.73 -30.11 -6.57
C PHE A 533 -12.47 -31.44 -6.35
N PHE A 534 -13.60 -31.43 -5.67
CA PHE A 534 -14.31 -32.66 -5.33
C PHE A 534 -15.48 -32.90 -6.27
N THR A 535 -15.65 -34.15 -6.71
CA THR A 535 -16.91 -34.55 -7.31
C THR A 535 -18.01 -34.47 -6.26
N ARG A 536 -19.26 -34.25 -6.69
CA ARG A 536 -20.40 -34.14 -5.76
C ARG A 536 -20.53 -35.39 -4.87
N ASN A 537 -20.21 -36.57 -5.39
CA ASN A 537 -20.15 -37.82 -4.60
C ASN A 537 -19.13 -37.74 -3.46
N GLU A 538 -17.90 -37.34 -3.78
CA GLU A 538 -16.81 -37.26 -2.82
C GLU A 538 -17.03 -36.18 -1.77
N LEU A 539 -17.69 -35.07 -2.14
CA LEU A 539 -18.10 -34.02 -1.21
C LEU A 539 -19.01 -34.61 -0.12
N PHE A 540 -20.04 -35.34 -0.53
CA PHE A 540 -20.98 -35.95 0.41
C PHE A 540 -20.36 -37.12 1.20
N ASP A 541 -19.47 -37.90 0.60
CA ASP A 541 -18.77 -38.99 1.29
C ASP A 541 -17.75 -38.49 2.32
N THR A 542 -17.00 -37.42 2.00
CA THR A 542 -16.07 -36.78 2.94
C THR A 542 -16.83 -36.15 4.10
N ILE A 543 -17.94 -35.48 3.81
CA ILE A 543 -18.80 -34.89 4.83
C ILE A 543 -19.49 -35.98 5.68
N PHE A 544 -19.93 -37.07 5.07
CA PHE A 544 -20.48 -38.22 5.79
C PHE A 544 -19.42 -38.89 6.68
N ALA A 545 -18.17 -39.02 6.21
CA ALA A 545 -17.06 -39.53 7.00
C ALA A 545 -16.78 -38.63 8.20
N LEU A 546 -16.80 -37.31 8.06
CA LEU A 546 -16.62 -36.35 9.16
C LEU A 546 -17.76 -36.42 10.19
N ILE A 547 -19.00 -36.51 9.72
CA ILE A 547 -20.19 -36.72 10.57
C ILE A 547 -20.11 -38.07 11.31
N SER A 548 -19.50 -39.09 10.69
CA SER A 548 -19.34 -40.43 11.27
C SER A 548 -18.14 -40.52 12.24
N MET A 549 -17.08 -39.72 12.05
CA MET A 549 -15.95 -39.64 12.98
C MET A 549 -16.33 -39.01 14.32
N ASP A 550 -17.36 -38.15 14.34
CA ASP A 550 -17.85 -37.46 15.53
C ASP A 550 -18.79 -38.31 16.41
N GLU A 551 -19.19 -39.51 15.98
CA GLU A 551 -19.91 -40.47 16.85
C GLU A 551 -19.07 -40.92 18.07
N LYS A 552 -17.77 -40.58 18.12
CA LYS A 552 -16.83 -40.93 19.19
C LYS A 552 -16.43 -39.78 20.12
N SER A 553 -16.74 -38.52 19.81
CA SER A 553 -16.41 -37.37 20.67
C SER A 553 -17.64 -37.02 21.52
N GLU A 554 -17.53 -36.67 22.80
CA GLU A 554 -18.70 -36.33 23.64
C GLU A 554 -19.10 -34.85 23.53
N THR A 555 -18.35 -34.04 22.78
CA THR A 555 -18.54 -32.59 22.60
C THR A 555 -19.31 -32.27 21.32
N ILE A 556 -20.52 -32.84 21.17
CA ILE A 556 -21.28 -32.91 19.90
C ILE A 556 -22.38 -31.84 19.82
N GLY A 557 -22.03 -30.57 19.76
CA GLY A 557 -23.01 -29.48 19.58
C GLY A 557 -22.76 -28.61 18.35
N ASP A 558 -21.52 -28.16 18.20
CA ASP A 558 -21.20 -27.04 17.32
C ASP A 558 -20.43 -27.45 16.05
N TYR A 559 -19.78 -28.63 16.06
CA TYR A 559 -19.17 -29.22 14.85
C TYR A 559 -20.22 -29.56 13.78
N ASP A 560 -21.34 -30.14 14.22
CA ASP A 560 -22.54 -30.38 13.42
C ASP A 560 -23.07 -29.09 12.75
N ARG A 561 -23.00 -27.94 13.44
CA ARG A 561 -23.46 -26.65 12.89
C ARG A 561 -22.54 -26.11 11.81
N CYS A 562 -21.22 -26.19 11.98
CA CYS A 562 -20.27 -25.75 10.95
C CYS A 562 -20.33 -26.62 9.70
N LEU A 563 -20.36 -27.95 9.86
CA LEU A 563 -20.58 -28.89 8.76
C LEU A 563 -21.94 -28.63 8.08
N TYR A 564 -22.98 -28.37 8.87
CA TYR A 564 -24.30 -27.99 8.35
C TYR A 564 -24.24 -26.70 7.54
N HIS A 565 -23.59 -25.64 8.02
CA HIS A 565 -23.47 -24.37 7.31
C HIS A 565 -22.64 -24.49 6.03
N LEU A 566 -21.57 -25.29 6.06
CA LEU A 566 -20.74 -25.59 4.90
C LEU A 566 -21.53 -26.36 3.83
N LEU A 567 -22.23 -27.43 4.24
CA LEU A 567 -23.16 -28.20 3.40
C LEU A 567 -24.25 -27.31 2.82
N HIS A 568 -24.87 -26.49 3.66
CA HIS A 568 -25.95 -25.59 3.26
C HIS A 568 -25.47 -24.60 2.21
N TYR A 569 -24.30 -24.00 2.42
CA TYR A 569 -23.72 -23.05 1.47
C TYR A 569 -23.30 -23.73 0.15
N ALA A 570 -22.63 -24.89 0.22
CA ALA A 570 -22.25 -25.67 -0.96
C ALA A 570 -23.47 -26.11 -1.78
N LEU A 571 -24.54 -26.56 -1.11
CA LEU A 571 -25.80 -26.95 -1.74
C LEU A 571 -26.55 -25.75 -2.33
N GLN A 572 -26.63 -24.62 -1.61
CA GLN A 572 -27.28 -23.41 -2.08
C GLN A 572 -26.59 -22.88 -3.35
N ARG A 573 -25.26 -22.93 -3.41
CA ARG A 573 -24.49 -22.51 -4.58
C ARG A 573 -24.60 -23.50 -5.74
N SER A 574 -24.49 -24.80 -5.46
CA SER A 574 -24.69 -25.87 -6.44
C SER A 574 -26.10 -25.86 -7.05
N ALA A 575 -27.12 -25.50 -6.27
CA ALA A 575 -28.50 -25.32 -6.73
C ALA A 575 -28.66 -24.11 -7.65
N LYS A 576 -27.92 -23.01 -7.41
CA LYS A 576 -27.91 -21.83 -8.30
C LYS A 576 -27.23 -22.10 -9.65
N GLU A 577 -26.13 -22.84 -9.66
CA GLU A 577 -25.38 -23.12 -10.90
C GLU A 577 -26.03 -24.23 -11.74
N LYS A 578 -26.54 -25.30 -11.10
CA LYS A 578 -27.16 -26.45 -11.79
C LYS A 578 -28.30 -27.07 -10.97
N PRO A 579 -29.52 -26.51 -11.02
CA PRO A 579 -30.61 -26.87 -10.12
C PRO A 579 -31.09 -28.32 -10.28
N LYS A 580 -31.19 -28.85 -11.51
CA LYS A 580 -31.70 -30.21 -11.77
C LYS A 580 -30.74 -31.31 -11.29
N GLU A 581 -29.47 -31.21 -11.65
CA GLU A 581 -28.43 -32.18 -11.22
C GLU A 581 -28.27 -32.21 -9.70
N THR A 582 -28.39 -31.06 -9.04
CA THR A 582 -28.29 -30.97 -7.57
C THR A 582 -29.49 -31.64 -6.90
N LEU A 583 -30.68 -31.52 -7.48
CA LEU A 583 -31.91 -32.07 -6.95
C LEU A 583 -32.00 -33.59 -7.13
N ASP A 584 -31.57 -34.11 -8.28
CA ASP A 584 -31.52 -35.54 -8.55
C ASP A 584 -30.45 -36.24 -7.70
N PHE A 585 -29.33 -35.57 -7.46
CA PHE A 585 -28.27 -36.08 -6.58
C PHE A 585 -28.67 -36.08 -5.09
N VAL A 586 -29.30 -35.01 -4.59
CA VAL A 586 -29.83 -34.95 -3.21
C VAL A 586 -30.87 -36.05 -2.98
N ARG A 587 -31.69 -36.36 -3.99
CA ARG A 587 -32.64 -37.49 -3.95
C ARG A 587 -31.95 -38.86 -3.90
N PHE A 588 -30.88 -39.05 -4.66
CA PHE A 588 -30.08 -40.29 -4.62
C PHE A 588 -29.40 -40.48 -3.25
N PHE A 589 -28.72 -39.45 -2.74
CA PHE A 589 -28.07 -39.47 -1.42
C PHE A 589 -29.07 -39.74 -0.27
N LEU A 590 -30.28 -39.18 -0.38
CA LEU A 590 -31.41 -39.41 0.53
C LEU A 590 -31.85 -40.88 0.61
N LEU A 591 -31.86 -41.57 -0.52
CA LEU A 591 -32.31 -42.96 -0.62
C LEU A 591 -31.25 -43.93 -0.10
N GLU A 592 -29.97 -43.66 -0.33
CA GLU A 592 -28.92 -44.65 -0.08
C GLU A 592 -28.22 -44.49 1.28
N LYS A 593 -27.95 -43.25 1.72
CA LYS A 593 -27.08 -42.99 2.90
C LYS A 593 -27.84 -42.56 4.15
N VAL A 594 -28.90 -41.75 4.03
CA VAL A 594 -29.68 -41.26 5.18
C VAL A 594 -30.52 -42.37 5.84
N GLN A 595 -30.96 -43.37 5.07
CA GLN A 595 -31.69 -44.52 5.61
C GLN A 595 -30.83 -45.39 6.54
N ASN A 596 -29.50 -45.32 6.42
CA ASN A 596 -28.55 -46.13 7.19
C ASN A 596 -27.99 -45.44 8.44
N VAL A 597 -28.34 -44.17 8.70
CA VAL A 597 -27.83 -43.42 9.88
C VAL A 597 -28.68 -43.73 11.12
N LYS A 598 -28.07 -44.36 12.14
CA LYS A 598 -28.73 -44.74 13.40
C LYS A 598 -28.95 -43.57 14.37
N SER A 599 -28.21 -42.47 14.23
CA SER A 599 -28.30 -41.30 15.12
C SER A 599 -29.52 -40.40 14.82
N ARG A 600 -30.42 -40.27 15.81
CA ARG A 600 -31.62 -39.41 15.72
C ARG A 600 -31.31 -37.91 15.57
N ARG A 601 -30.15 -37.42 16.03
CA ARG A 601 -29.74 -36.00 15.93
C ARG A 601 -29.25 -35.64 14.53
N ILE A 602 -28.41 -36.50 13.95
CA ILE A 602 -27.88 -36.36 12.58
C ILE A 602 -29.04 -36.42 11.57
N SER A 603 -30.01 -37.31 11.80
CA SER A 603 -31.25 -37.38 10.99
C SER A 603 -32.05 -36.07 11.00
N ARG A 604 -32.10 -35.32 12.12
CA ARG A 604 -32.81 -34.03 12.21
C ARG A 604 -32.08 -32.91 11.47
N HIS A 605 -30.76 -32.82 11.63
CA HIS A 605 -29.95 -31.80 10.93
C HIS A 605 -29.95 -32.03 9.42
N LEU A 606 -29.74 -33.27 8.95
CA LEU A 606 -29.89 -33.62 7.53
C LEU A 606 -31.28 -33.25 7.01
N LYS A 607 -32.36 -33.60 7.72
CA LYS A 607 -33.74 -33.22 7.33
C LYS A 607 -33.96 -31.71 7.25
N ALA A 608 -33.38 -30.92 8.15
CA ALA A 608 -33.47 -29.45 8.10
C ALA A 608 -32.72 -28.88 6.88
N LEU A 609 -31.50 -29.37 6.63
CA LEU A 609 -30.68 -29.01 5.47
C LEU A 609 -31.39 -29.31 4.15
N ILE A 610 -32.10 -30.45 4.11
CA ILE A 610 -32.92 -30.89 2.99
C ILE A 610 -34.16 -29.99 2.82
N MET A 611 -34.86 -29.63 3.89
CA MET A 611 -36.01 -28.71 3.80
C MET A 611 -35.64 -27.35 3.23
N VAL A 612 -34.47 -26.81 3.60
CA VAL A 612 -33.99 -25.53 3.06
C VAL A 612 -33.55 -25.68 1.59
N SER A 613 -32.86 -26.77 1.25
CA SER A 613 -32.47 -27.07 -0.14
C SER A 613 -33.68 -27.26 -1.07
N VAL A 614 -34.75 -27.91 -0.57
CA VAL A 614 -36.02 -28.11 -1.30
C VAL A 614 -36.80 -26.79 -1.41
N ALA A 615 -36.76 -25.91 -0.40
CA ALA A 615 -37.37 -24.59 -0.45
C ALA A 615 -36.74 -23.71 -1.55
N PHE A 616 -35.41 -23.67 -1.64
CA PHE A 616 -34.71 -22.98 -2.73
C PHE A 616 -34.99 -23.59 -4.11
N SER A 617 -35.21 -24.91 -4.20
CA SER A 617 -35.62 -25.54 -5.47
C SER A 617 -37.03 -25.17 -5.93
N LYS A 618 -37.92 -24.78 -5.02
CA LYS A 618 -39.25 -24.29 -5.37
C LYS A 618 -39.17 -22.86 -5.92
N GLU A 619 -38.32 -22.01 -5.36
CA GLU A 619 -38.04 -20.67 -5.91
C GLU A 619 -37.34 -20.74 -7.27
N ALA A 620 -36.41 -21.68 -7.46
CA ALA A 620 -35.77 -21.94 -8.76
C ALA A 620 -36.66 -22.66 -9.80
N ARG A 621 -37.88 -23.08 -9.43
CA ARG A 621 -38.93 -23.55 -10.35
C ARG A 621 -39.95 -22.46 -10.69
N LEU A 622 -39.92 -21.32 -9.99
CA LEU A 622 -40.79 -20.15 -10.19
C LEU A 622 -40.12 -19.05 -11.02
N LEU A 623 -38.78 -19.01 -11.05
CA LEU A 623 -37.96 -18.38 -12.11
C LEU A 623 -37.78 -19.34 -13.28
#